data_AF-A0A1I3WND0-F1
#
_entry.id   AF-A0A1I3WND0-F1
#
_cell.length_a   1.000
_cell.length_b   1.000
_cell.length_c   1.000
_cell.angle_alpha   90.00
_cell.angle_beta   90.00
_cell.angle_gamma   90.00
#
_symmetry.space_group_name_H-M   'P 1'
#
loop_
_entity.id
_entity.type
_entity.pdbx_description
1 polymer ?
#
loop_
_entity_poly.entity_id
_entity_poly.type
_entity_poly.pdbx_seq_one_letter_code
_entity_poly.pdbx_strand_id
1 'polypeptide(L)'
;MTCFRKKMKNGSMMIMAVLAIVVVGILAVGSMDTEAKGWKHKLSQTDDLKYSEQIVEGVFKSLRKQEKGPLDFSEALEEINTMSKVEVMDTYLGQNNKNVKPDEIRHVIQQIYDIDLEAISELGVGKQTNTYSDDVLQKVKQASNQAATAEEIRAMSKIEVMDLYWKAFEGKMTGEDIRMMINAIYGVNLQGISDLEDTGVSLYSKEQWISQYDKDLFVVQTGADDVDVWVYPTEYLKEQAGIENNPRSLEMALTKLGFDYNKEVDALYYSNPTGESVPDNFKGQTLGTIIGVIQEEYAHLK
;
A
#
# COMPACT_ATOMS: atom_id res chain seq x y z
N MET A 1 58.36 68.64 -36.55
CA MET A 1 57.67 69.91 -36.27
C MET A 1 56.83 69.70 -35.01
N THR A 2 57.32 70.11 -33.82
CA THR A 2 56.92 71.35 -33.11
C THR A 2 55.41 71.40 -32.83
N CYS A 3 54.85 71.61 -31.64
CA CYS A 3 55.36 72.19 -30.39
C CYS A 3 54.27 72.07 -29.29
N PHE A 4 54.69 71.96 -28.01
CA PHE A 4 54.16 72.66 -26.82
C PHE A 4 52.76 72.35 -26.24
N ARG A 5 52.68 71.81 -24.99
CA ARG A 5 52.61 72.46 -23.64
C ARG A 5 51.19 72.91 -23.25
N LYS A 6 50.53 72.27 -22.27
CA LYS A 6 50.66 72.37 -20.79
C LYS A 6 49.71 73.40 -20.18
N LYS A 7 48.81 72.95 -19.29
CA LYS A 7 48.49 73.66 -18.04
C LYS A 7 47.94 72.70 -16.98
N MET A 8 48.73 72.54 -15.91
CA MET A 8 48.28 72.08 -14.60
C MET A 8 47.54 73.22 -13.88
N LYS A 9 46.61 72.89 -12.99
CA LYS A 9 46.48 73.55 -11.69
C LYS A 9 46.04 72.53 -10.64
N ASN A 10 46.64 72.71 -9.47
CA ASN A 10 46.68 71.81 -8.33
C ASN A 10 45.46 71.99 -7.40
N GLY A 11 45.23 70.97 -6.57
CA GLY A 11 45.05 71.18 -5.14
C GLY A 11 43.68 70.76 -4.60
N SER A 12 43.60 69.59 -3.97
CA SER A 12 43.63 69.50 -2.50
C SER A 12 43.25 68.07 -2.07
N MET A 13 44.06 67.50 -1.18
CA MET A 13 43.73 66.29 -0.43
C MET A 13 42.43 66.48 0.34
N MET A 14 41.55 65.47 0.28
CA MET A 14 40.71 65.10 1.41
C MET A 14 40.86 63.60 1.66
N ILE A 15 40.97 63.30 2.94
CA ILE A 15 41.31 62.04 3.58
C ILE A 15 40.00 61.30 3.92
N MET A 16 40.01 59.97 3.72
CA MET A 16 39.11 58.94 4.31
C MET A 16 37.61 59.02 3.97
N ALA A 17 36.86 57.93 3.79
CA ALA A 17 37.05 56.53 4.14
C ALA A 17 36.42 55.63 3.07
N VAL A 18 37.09 54.54 2.71
CA VAL A 18 36.48 53.44 1.96
C VAL A 18 35.73 52.58 2.95
N LEU A 19 34.40 52.70 2.97
CA LEU A 19 33.53 51.71 3.62
C LEU A 19 33.55 50.46 2.74
N ALA A 20 34.47 49.54 3.06
CA ALA A 20 34.38 48.17 2.58
C ALA A 20 33.15 47.54 3.24
N ILE A 21 32.04 47.47 2.51
CA ILE A 21 30.94 46.59 2.86
C ILE A 21 31.45 45.17 2.60
N VAL A 22 31.98 44.55 3.66
CA VAL A 22 32.11 43.10 3.72
C VAL A 22 30.68 42.60 3.86
N VAL A 23 30.07 42.23 2.73
CA VAL A 23 28.93 41.32 2.76
C VAL A 23 29.50 40.00 3.27
N VAL A 24 29.40 39.79 4.58
CA VAL A 24 29.49 38.44 5.14
C VAL A 24 28.25 37.73 4.61
N GLY A 25 28.40 37.11 3.44
CA GLY A 25 27.51 36.05 3.00
C GLY A 25 27.66 34.94 4.03
N ILE A 26 26.77 34.93 5.02
CA ILE A 26 26.49 33.72 5.77
C ILE A 26 25.84 32.79 4.75
N LEU A 27 26.67 32.00 4.07
CA LEU A 27 26.23 30.76 3.47
C LEU A 27 25.67 29.94 4.64
N ALA A 28 24.35 29.89 4.75
CA ALA A 28 23.63 28.99 5.63
C ALA A 28 23.83 27.55 5.14
N VAL A 29 25.06 27.05 5.23
CA VAL A 29 25.36 25.62 5.16
C VAL A 29 25.22 25.12 6.58
N GLY A 30 23.97 24.98 7.05
CA GLY A 30 23.73 24.68 8.47
C GLY A 30 22.34 24.20 8.89
N SER A 31 21.36 24.04 7.99
CA SER A 31 20.01 23.59 8.41
C SER A 31 19.67 22.14 8.01
N MET A 32 20.21 21.60 6.92
CA MET A 32 19.76 20.28 6.43
C MET A 32 20.25 19.12 7.31
N ASP A 33 21.47 19.15 7.83
CA ASP A 33 22.02 18.06 8.67
C ASP A 33 21.44 18.04 10.09
N THR A 34 21.14 19.21 10.65
CA THR A 34 20.52 19.38 11.97
C THR A 34 19.03 19.00 11.92
N GLU A 35 18.31 19.40 10.88
CA GLU A 35 16.93 18.94 10.65
C GLU A 35 16.87 17.44 10.39
N ALA A 36 17.80 16.88 9.60
CA ALA A 36 17.85 15.44 9.31
C ALA A 36 18.04 14.58 10.57
N LYS A 37 18.80 15.08 11.56
CA LYS A 37 18.95 14.42 12.85
C LYS A 37 17.73 14.58 13.76
N GLY A 38 16.98 15.68 13.62
CA GLY A 38 15.82 15.99 14.45
C GLY A 38 14.65 15.04 14.24
N TRP A 39 14.19 14.84 13.01
CA TRP A 39 13.02 13.99 12.75
C TRP A 39 13.31 12.49 12.90
N LYS A 40 14.54 12.03 12.62
CA LYS A 40 14.93 10.63 12.87
C LYS A 40 14.87 10.26 14.34
N HIS A 41 15.31 11.17 15.20
CA HIS A 41 15.17 10.99 16.65
C HIS A 41 13.71 10.97 17.07
N LYS A 42 12.87 11.88 16.53
CA LYS A 42 11.41 11.85 16.77
C LYS A 42 10.80 10.51 16.36
N LEU A 43 11.08 10.03 15.14
CA LEU A 43 10.60 8.74 14.64
C LEU A 43 10.97 7.58 15.59
N SER A 44 12.23 7.48 16.01
CA SER A 44 12.70 6.41 16.91
C SER A 44 12.14 6.47 18.33
N GLN A 45 11.50 7.58 18.71
CA GLN A 45 10.87 7.76 20.02
C GLN A 45 9.34 7.69 19.96
N THR A 46 8.77 7.60 18.77
CA THR A 46 7.32 7.46 18.61
C THR A 46 6.95 6.00 18.86
N ASP A 47 6.26 5.75 19.97
CA ASP A 47 5.58 4.49 20.21
C ASP A 47 4.30 4.41 19.36
N ASP A 48 3.83 3.20 19.07
CA ASP A 48 2.53 2.93 18.44
C ASP A 48 2.35 3.51 17.02
N LEU A 49 3.37 3.32 16.16
CA LEU A 49 3.26 3.69 14.74
C LEU A 49 2.28 2.75 14.01
N LYS A 50 1.36 3.33 13.23
CA LYS A 50 0.44 2.59 12.33
C LYS A 50 1.19 1.71 11.32
N TYR A 51 2.37 2.15 10.88
CA TYR A 51 3.23 1.44 9.93
C TYR A 51 4.66 1.33 10.46
N SER A 52 5.47 0.45 9.88
CA SER A 52 6.88 0.30 10.26
C SER A 52 7.65 1.63 10.15
N GLU A 53 8.70 1.79 10.96
CA GLU A 53 9.58 2.97 10.89
C GLU A 53 10.09 3.24 9.47
N GLN A 54 10.38 2.18 8.72
CA GLN A 54 10.86 2.25 7.35
C GLN A 54 9.80 2.85 6.41
N ILE A 55 8.54 2.42 6.52
CA ILE A 55 7.43 2.97 5.72
C ILE A 55 7.22 4.44 6.08
N VAL A 56 7.15 4.77 7.38
CA VAL A 56 6.96 6.15 7.85
C VAL A 56 8.10 7.04 7.37
N GLU A 57 9.36 6.61 7.48
CA GLU A 57 10.53 7.34 6.97
C GLU A 57 10.42 7.58 5.44
N GLY A 58 10.02 6.57 4.68
CA GLY A 58 9.86 6.66 3.23
C GLY A 58 8.77 7.65 2.82
N VAL A 59 7.57 7.52 3.40
CA VAL A 59 6.44 8.40 3.10
C VAL A 59 6.71 9.84 3.57
N PHE A 60 7.31 10.03 4.75
CA PHE A 60 7.70 11.36 5.22
C PHE A 60 8.63 12.08 4.23
N LYS A 61 9.65 11.37 3.71
CA LYS A 61 10.52 11.93 2.67
C LYS A 61 9.73 12.28 1.42
N SER A 62 8.75 11.46 1.02
CA SER A 62 7.81 11.71 -0.08
C SER A 62 7.07 13.00 0.05
N LEU A 63 6.35 13.18 1.16
CA LEU A 63 5.56 14.36 1.43
C LEU A 63 6.44 15.63 1.44
N ARG A 64 7.58 15.58 2.13
CA ARG A 64 8.52 16.72 2.19
C ARG A 64 9.03 17.15 0.80
N LYS A 65 9.24 16.21 -0.13
CA LYS A 65 9.66 16.52 -1.50
C LYS A 65 8.54 17.16 -2.32
N GLN A 66 7.28 16.80 -2.05
CA GLN A 66 6.11 17.32 -2.75
C GLN A 66 5.75 18.74 -2.30
N GLU A 67 5.80 19.01 -1.00
CA GLU A 67 5.46 20.33 -0.42
C GLU A 67 6.39 21.47 -0.84
N LYS A 68 7.61 21.16 -1.34
CA LYS A 68 8.63 22.15 -1.71
C LYS A 68 8.90 23.17 -0.57
N GLY A 69 8.80 22.73 0.68
CA GLY A 69 8.97 23.53 1.90
C GLY A 69 9.37 22.69 3.12
N PRO A 70 9.53 23.31 4.31
CA PRO A 70 9.72 22.58 5.55
C PRO A 70 8.41 21.94 6.01
N LEU A 71 8.40 20.62 6.14
CA LEU A 71 7.32 19.83 6.73
C LEU A 71 7.76 19.39 8.13
N ASP A 72 7.00 19.73 9.18
CA ASP A 72 7.28 19.17 10.50
C ASP A 72 6.91 17.69 10.55
N PHE A 73 7.74 16.90 11.23
CA PHE A 73 7.54 15.46 11.31
C PHE A 73 6.24 15.07 12.03
N SER A 74 5.82 15.85 13.03
CA SER A 74 4.58 15.56 13.75
C SER A 74 3.35 15.80 12.87
N GLU A 75 3.35 16.89 12.09
CA GLU A 75 2.30 17.18 11.11
C GLU A 75 2.24 16.10 10.03
N ALA A 76 3.40 15.69 9.50
CA ALA A 76 3.47 14.61 8.52
C ALA A 76 3.03 13.25 9.09
N LEU A 77 3.33 12.97 10.35
CA LEU A 77 2.92 11.72 10.99
C LEU A 77 1.41 11.66 11.16
N GLU A 78 0.77 12.78 11.53
CA GLU A 78 -0.70 12.88 11.54
C GLU A 78 -1.28 12.62 10.14
N GLU A 79 -0.70 13.23 9.10
CA GLU A 79 -1.10 12.98 7.71
C GLU A 79 -0.97 11.49 7.35
N ILE A 80 0.19 10.88 7.60
CA ILE A 80 0.47 9.46 7.33
C ILE A 80 -0.54 8.53 8.03
N ASN A 81 -0.93 8.84 9.26
CA ASN A 81 -1.88 8.03 10.02
C ASN A 81 -3.30 8.10 9.43
N THR A 82 -3.65 9.21 8.75
CA THR A 82 -4.94 9.37 8.07
C THR A 82 -4.96 8.81 6.65
N MET A 83 -3.79 8.53 6.06
CA MET A 83 -3.70 7.93 4.74
C MET A 83 -4.21 6.48 4.75
N SER A 84 -4.89 6.10 3.68
CA SER A 84 -5.21 4.70 3.37
C SER A 84 -3.95 3.90 3.07
N LYS A 85 -3.99 2.58 3.25
CA LYS A 85 -2.88 1.69 2.85
C LYS A 85 -2.44 1.90 1.39
N VAL A 86 -3.38 2.19 0.48
CA VAL A 86 -3.06 2.50 -0.93
C VAL A 86 -2.27 3.78 -1.06
N GLU A 87 -2.71 4.85 -0.42
CA GLU A 87 -2.00 6.15 -0.47
C GLU A 87 -0.60 6.04 0.11
N VAL A 88 -0.44 5.32 1.22
CA VAL A 88 0.86 5.07 1.87
C VAL A 88 1.78 4.30 0.93
N MET A 89 1.29 3.21 0.34
CA MET A 89 2.07 2.40 -0.60
C MET A 89 2.48 3.20 -1.84
N ASP A 90 1.54 3.92 -2.45
CA ASP A 90 1.79 4.69 -3.67
C ASP A 90 2.75 5.85 -3.42
N THR A 91 2.62 6.48 -2.25
CA THR A 91 3.50 7.57 -1.83
C THR A 91 4.91 7.07 -1.53
N TYR A 92 5.03 5.90 -0.88
CA TYR A 92 6.32 5.25 -0.63
C TYR A 92 7.02 4.85 -1.94
N LEU A 93 6.32 4.11 -2.81
CA LEU A 93 6.88 3.60 -4.06
C LEU A 93 7.10 4.71 -5.11
N GLY A 94 6.26 5.73 -5.13
CA GLY A 94 6.36 6.87 -6.04
C GLY A 94 7.61 7.74 -5.81
N GLN A 95 8.21 7.70 -4.61
CA GLN A 95 9.48 8.40 -4.39
C GLN A 95 10.68 7.69 -5.00
N ASN A 96 10.63 6.37 -5.08
CA ASN A 96 11.67 5.52 -5.65
C ASN A 96 11.61 5.46 -7.17
N ASN A 97 11.27 6.60 -7.80
CA ASN A 97 11.14 6.86 -9.24
C ASN A 97 12.37 6.49 -10.11
N LYS A 98 13.37 5.79 -9.55
CA LYS A 98 14.39 4.99 -10.24
C LYS A 98 14.70 3.74 -9.41
N ASN A 99 14.18 2.59 -9.86
CA ASN A 99 14.60 1.23 -9.47
C ASN A 99 14.02 0.65 -8.18
N VAL A 100 12.72 0.82 -7.91
CA VAL A 100 12.03 -0.16 -7.05
C VAL A 100 12.28 -1.55 -7.64
N LYS A 101 12.68 -2.50 -6.83
CA LYS A 101 12.87 -3.89 -7.27
C LYS A 101 11.66 -4.74 -6.87
N PRO A 102 11.39 -5.86 -7.57
CA PRO A 102 10.27 -6.74 -7.21
C PRO A 102 10.27 -7.23 -5.77
N ASP A 103 11.44 -7.52 -5.19
CA ASP A 103 11.62 -7.90 -3.79
C ASP A 103 11.21 -6.77 -2.84
N GLU A 104 11.56 -5.52 -3.17
CA GLU A 104 11.12 -4.36 -2.41
C GLU A 104 9.59 -4.18 -2.46
N ILE A 105 8.95 -4.43 -3.61
CA ILE A 105 7.48 -4.37 -3.73
C ILE A 105 6.83 -5.38 -2.80
N ARG A 106 7.30 -6.64 -2.81
CA ARG A 106 6.77 -7.68 -1.92
C ARG A 106 6.95 -7.29 -0.45
N HIS A 107 8.12 -6.76 -0.10
CA HIS A 107 8.41 -6.32 1.26
C HIS A 107 7.51 -5.15 1.71
N VAL A 108 7.27 -4.17 0.85
CA VAL A 108 6.37 -3.04 1.14
C VAL A 108 4.93 -3.54 1.34
N ILE A 109 4.49 -4.49 0.53
CA ILE A 109 3.15 -5.10 0.68
C ILE A 109 3.05 -5.83 2.02
N GLN A 110 4.05 -6.61 2.42
CA GLN A 110 4.09 -7.21 3.76
C GLN A 110 3.99 -6.14 4.85
N GLN A 111 4.79 -5.07 4.77
CA GLN A 111 4.82 -4.07 5.85
C GLN A 111 3.55 -3.21 5.96
N ILE A 112 2.83 -2.99 4.86
CA ILE A 112 1.63 -2.13 4.84
C ILE A 112 0.35 -2.95 5.00
N TYR A 113 0.29 -4.12 4.38
CA TYR A 113 -0.92 -4.95 4.33
C TYR A 113 -0.84 -6.19 5.22
N ASP A 114 0.33 -6.54 5.73
CA ASP A 114 0.62 -7.82 6.41
C ASP A 114 0.36 -9.06 5.52
N ILE A 115 0.54 -8.90 4.20
CA ILE A 115 0.33 -9.96 3.21
C ILE A 115 1.67 -10.47 2.69
N ASP A 116 1.88 -11.77 2.85
CA ASP A 116 3.07 -12.48 2.38
C ASP A 116 2.83 -13.07 0.98
N LEU A 117 3.28 -12.32 -0.03
CA LEU A 117 3.24 -12.76 -1.42
C LEU A 117 4.16 -13.95 -1.71
N GLU A 118 5.25 -14.12 -0.95
CA GLU A 118 6.14 -15.27 -1.13
C GLU A 118 5.44 -16.54 -0.63
N ALA A 119 4.80 -16.48 0.54
CA ALA A 119 3.97 -17.58 1.05
C ALA A 119 2.83 -17.96 0.08
N ILE A 120 2.14 -16.98 -0.53
CA ILE A 120 1.10 -17.25 -1.55
C ILE A 120 1.68 -17.98 -2.78
N SER A 121 2.90 -17.62 -3.18
CA SER A 121 3.59 -18.30 -4.28
C SER A 121 3.98 -19.73 -3.91
N GLU A 122 4.58 -19.93 -2.74
CA GLU A 122 5.08 -21.23 -2.25
C GLU A 122 3.96 -22.24 -2.02
N LEU A 123 2.84 -21.80 -1.44
CA LEU A 123 1.67 -22.64 -1.18
C LEU A 123 0.85 -22.91 -2.45
N GLY A 124 1.14 -22.22 -3.56
CA GLY A 124 0.38 -22.35 -4.80
C GLY A 124 -1.02 -21.73 -4.77
N VAL A 125 -1.45 -21.16 -3.64
CA VAL A 125 -2.80 -20.60 -3.41
C VAL A 125 -3.06 -19.27 -4.13
N GLY A 126 -4.31 -18.83 -4.17
CA GLY A 126 -4.72 -17.60 -4.84
C GLY A 126 -4.99 -17.81 -6.32
N LYS A 127 -4.58 -16.85 -7.17
CA LYS A 127 -4.87 -16.97 -8.60
C LYS A 127 -4.13 -18.14 -9.22
N GLN A 128 -4.89 -19.06 -9.81
CA GLN A 128 -4.38 -20.27 -10.41
C GLN A 128 -3.59 -19.92 -11.68
N THR A 129 -2.37 -20.47 -11.85
CA THR A 129 -1.47 -20.06 -12.94
C THR A 129 -2.05 -20.36 -14.33
N ASN A 130 -2.86 -21.41 -14.46
CA ASN A 130 -3.60 -21.73 -15.67
C ASN A 130 -4.66 -20.67 -16.06
N THR A 131 -5.05 -19.80 -15.14
CA THR A 131 -6.01 -18.70 -15.35
C THR A 131 -5.36 -17.35 -15.65
N TYR A 132 -4.03 -17.30 -15.84
CA TYR A 132 -3.37 -16.07 -16.28
C TYR A 132 -3.96 -15.57 -17.60
N SER A 133 -4.30 -14.28 -17.61
CA SER A 133 -4.79 -13.59 -18.80
C SER A 133 -3.71 -13.49 -19.86
N ASP A 134 -4.11 -13.31 -21.12
CA ASP A 134 -3.21 -13.08 -22.24
C ASP A 134 -2.23 -11.91 -22.00
N ASP A 135 -2.64 -10.86 -21.28
CA ASP A 135 -1.77 -9.73 -20.91
C ASP A 135 -0.55 -10.18 -20.09
N VAL A 136 -0.78 -10.97 -19.03
CA VAL A 136 0.28 -11.54 -18.17
C VAL A 136 1.21 -12.40 -19.00
N LEU A 137 0.66 -13.32 -19.79
CA LEU A 137 1.46 -14.21 -20.64
C LEU A 137 2.30 -13.41 -21.65
N GLN A 138 1.71 -12.39 -22.28
CA GLN A 138 2.39 -11.55 -23.26
C GLN A 138 3.54 -10.75 -22.64
N LYS A 139 3.33 -10.12 -21.49
CA LYS A 139 4.36 -9.31 -20.82
C LYS A 139 5.53 -10.16 -20.34
N VAL A 140 5.24 -11.30 -19.70
CA VAL A 140 6.29 -12.25 -19.28
C VAL A 140 7.07 -12.77 -20.49
N LYS A 141 6.36 -13.11 -21.58
CA LYS A 141 7.00 -13.56 -22.83
C LYS A 141 7.89 -12.48 -23.44
N GLN A 142 7.47 -11.21 -23.43
CA GLN A 142 8.30 -10.08 -23.90
C GLN A 142 9.59 -9.95 -23.09
N ALA A 143 9.51 -10.04 -21.76
CA ALA A 143 10.67 -9.95 -20.88
C ALA A 143 11.63 -11.16 -20.96
N SER A 144 11.12 -12.31 -21.41
CA SER A 144 11.86 -13.56 -21.63
C SER A 144 12.41 -13.71 -23.07
N ASN A 145 12.55 -12.60 -23.83
CA ASN A 145 13.01 -12.62 -25.22
C ASN A 145 12.18 -13.54 -26.15
N GLN A 146 10.88 -13.68 -25.88
CA GLN A 146 9.92 -14.49 -26.65
C GLN A 146 10.15 -16.00 -26.70
N ALA A 147 11.14 -16.53 -25.98
CA ALA A 147 11.45 -17.96 -25.98
C ALA A 147 10.44 -18.80 -25.18
N ALA A 148 9.85 -18.23 -24.13
CA ALA A 148 8.92 -18.96 -23.26
C ALA A 148 7.54 -19.16 -23.92
N THR A 149 7.06 -20.40 -23.86
CA THR A 149 5.70 -20.82 -24.18
C THR A 149 4.73 -20.48 -23.04
N ALA A 150 3.43 -20.52 -23.29
CA ALA A 150 2.43 -20.27 -22.25
C ALA A 150 2.48 -21.35 -21.15
N GLU A 151 2.74 -22.59 -21.55
CA GLU A 151 2.89 -23.74 -20.65
C GLU A 151 4.10 -23.57 -19.72
N GLU A 152 5.25 -23.12 -20.25
CA GLU A 152 6.43 -22.82 -19.44
C GLU A 152 6.17 -21.67 -18.45
N ILE A 153 5.47 -20.61 -18.87
CA ILE A 153 5.12 -19.50 -17.99
C ILE A 153 4.19 -19.96 -16.86
N ARG A 154 3.22 -20.83 -17.15
CA ARG A 154 2.30 -21.38 -16.15
C ARG A 154 2.97 -22.32 -15.14
N ALA A 155 4.13 -22.87 -15.49
CA ALA A 155 4.94 -23.71 -14.63
C ALA A 155 5.92 -22.92 -13.74
N MET A 156 6.12 -21.62 -14.00
CA MET A 156 6.92 -20.74 -13.16
C MET A 156 6.21 -20.44 -11.84
N SER A 157 7.00 -20.15 -10.81
CA SER A 157 6.47 -19.59 -9.55
C SER A 157 5.84 -18.21 -9.79
N LYS A 158 4.91 -17.81 -8.92
CA LYS A 158 4.30 -16.46 -9.01
C LYS A 158 5.34 -15.35 -8.85
N ILE A 159 6.40 -15.61 -8.07
CA ILE A 159 7.55 -14.71 -7.92
C ILE A 159 8.28 -14.52 -9.25
N GLU A 160 8.65 -15.60 -9.94
CA GLU A 160 9.32 -15.50 -11.25
C GLU A 160 8.46 -14.80 -12.30
N VAL A 161 7.15 -15.08 -12.30
CA VAL A 161 6.17 -14.41 -13.17
C VAL A 161 6.14 -12.91 -12.87
N MET A 162 6.10 -12.52 -11.59
CA MET A 162 6.12 -11.11 -11.17
C MET A 162 7.42 -10.41 -11.57
N ASP A 163 8.57 -11.04 -11.37
CA ASP A 163 9.88 -10.46 -11.72
C ASP A 163 10.00 -10.23 -13.24
N LEU A 164 9.53 -11.18 -14.05
CA LEU A 164 9.48 -11.04 -15.51
C LEU A 164 8.44 -10.01 -15.96
N TYR A 165 7.25 -9.99 -15.34
CA TYR A 165 6.21 -9.01 -15.63
C TYR A 165 6.72 -7.58 -15.34
N TRP A 166 7.35 -7.37 -14.18
CA TRP A 166 8.01 -6.11 -13.80
C TRP A 166 9.06 -5.68 -14.83
N LYS A 167 9.90 -6.61 -15.28
CA LYS A 167 10.94 -6.34 -16.27
C LYS A 167 10.36 -5.87 -17.62
N ALA A 168 9.16 -6.30 -17.99
CA ALA A 168 8.49 -5.85 -19.21
C ALA A 168 8.14 -4.34 -19.17
N PHE A 169 8.07 -3.73 -17.99
CA PHE A 169 7.87 -2.29 -17.79
C PHE A 169 9.19 -1.52 -17.65
N GLU A 170 10.33 -2.14 -17.92
CA GLU A 170 11.67 -1.53 -17.73
C GLU A 170 11.89 -0.98 -16.31
N GLY A 171 11.21 -1.56 -15.32
CA GLY A 171 11.26 -1.10 -13.93
C GLY A 171 10.58 0.24 -13.66
N LYS A 172 9.63 0.65 -14.52
CA LYS A 172 8.84 1.87 -14.38
C LYS A 172 7.36 1.53 -14.34
N MET A 173 6.84 1.39 -13.12
CA MET A 173 5.42 1.17 -12.88
C MET A 173 4.93 2.20 -11.86
N THR A 174 3.71 2.70 -12.07
CA THR A 174 3.02 3.50 -11.06
C THR A 174 2.53 2.58 -9.92
N GLY A 175 2.10 3.17 -8.81
CA GLY A 175 1.48 2.40 -7.73
C GLY A 175 0.25 1.61 -8.19
N GLU A 176 -0.56 2.22 -9.07
CA GLU A 176 -1.71 1.56 -9.70
C GLU A 176 -1.29 0.36 -10.55
N ASP A 177 -0.27 0.52 -11.40
CA ASP A 177 0.27 -0.59 -12.20
C ASP A 177 0.75 -1.75 -11.32
N ILE A 178 1.39 -1.43 -10.19
CA ILE A 178 1.85 -2.44 -9.23
C ILE A 178 0.66 -3.19 -8.63
N ARG A 179 -0.40 -2.49 -8.18
CA ARG A 179 -1.62 -3.14 -7.69
C ARG A 179 -2.26 -4.04 -8.74
N MET A 180 -2.34 -3.58 -9.99
CA MET A 180 -2.89 -4.37 -11.09
C MET A 180 -2.06 -5.63 -11.34
N MET A 181 -0.73 -5.53 -11.35
CA MET A 181 0.16 -6.69 -11.49
C MET A 181 -0.02 -7.69 -10.35
N ILE A 182 -0.06 -7.22 -9.10
CA ILE A 182 -0.28 -8.08 -7.93
C ILE A 182 -1.62 -8.80 -8.02
N ASN A 183 -2.70 -8.10 -8.38
CA ASN A 183 -4.00 -8.73 -8.56
C ASN A 183 -3.97 -9.72 -9.74
N ALA A 184 -3.32 -9.37 -10.85
CA ALA A 184 -3.26 -10.21 -12.04
C ALA A 184 -2.51 -11.52 -11.84
N ILE A 185 -1.51 -11.55 -10.96
CA ILE A 185 -0.62 -12.70 -10.70
C ILE A 185 -1.04 -13.47 -9.44
N TYR A 186 -1.35 -12.77 -8.35
CA TYR A 186 -1.64 -13.39 -7.05
C TYR A 186 -3.14 -13.45 -6.74
N GLY A 187 -3.98 -12.68 -7.44
CA GLY A 187 -5.41 -12.56 -7.11
C GLY A 187 -5.64 -11.81 -5.80
N VAL A 188 -4.76 -10.85 -5.48
CA VAL A 188 -4.83 -10.01 -4.29
C VAL A 188 -5.23 -8.60 -4.70
N ASN A 189 -6.44 -8.18 -4.32
CA ASN A 189 -6.96 -6.85 -4.63
C ASN A 189 -6.57 -5.85 -3.52
N LEU A 190 -5.36 -5.29 -3.60
CA LEU A 190 -4.84 -4.35 -2.60
C LEU A 190 -5.73 -3.12 -2.41
N GLN A 191 -6.37 -2.61 -3.47
CA GLN A 191 -7.33 -1.51 -3.33
C GLN A 191 -8.53 -1.94 -2.48
N GLY A 192 -9.18 -3.03 -2.85
CA GLY A 192 -10.34 -3.53 -2.11
C GLY A 192 -10.00 -3.88 -0.66
N ILE A 193 -8.79 -4.35 -0.38
CA ILE A 193 -8.32 -4.63 0.98
C ILE A 193 -8.11 -3.34 1.78
N SER A 194 -7.56 -2.29 1.16
CA SER A 194 -7.46 -0.98 1.82
C SER A 194 -8.83 -0.40 2.11
N ASP A 195 -9.81 -0.60 1.22
CA ASP A 195 -11.19 -0.14 1.41
C ASP A 195 -11.92 -0.89 2.55
N LEU A 196 -11.36 -1.99 3.07
CA LEU A 196 -11.88 -2.70 4.25
C LEU A 196 -11.44 -2.08 5.58
N GLU A 197 -10.46 -1.15 5.59
CA GLU A 197 -10.10 -0.40 6.80
C GLU A 197 -11.35 0.24 7.43
N ASP A 198 -11.52 0.06 8.75
CA ASP A 198 -12.65 0.58 9.54
C ASP A 198 -14.05 0.09 9.13
N THR A 199 -14.15 -0.89 8.23
CA THR A 199 -15.44 -1.47 7.84
C THR A 199 -16.02 -2.36 8.93
N GLY A 200 -15.17 -2.98 9.74
CA GLY A 200 -15.54 -3.97 10.75
C GLY A 200 -15.53 -5.41 10.21
N VAL A 201 -14.82 -5.66 9.11
CA VAL A 201 -14.72 -6.98 8.47
C VAL A 201 -13.26 -7.42 8.43
N SER A 202 -12.98 -8.53 9.11
CA SER A 202 -11.74 -9.27 8.91
C SER A 202 -11.87 -10.18 7.69
N LEU A 203 -10.78 -10.34 6.95
CA LEU A 203 -10.68 -11.20 5.78
C LEU A 203 -9.53 -12.18 5.98
N TYR A 204 -9.87 -13.47 6.03
CA TYR A 204 -8.91 -14.57 5.93
C TYR A 204 -9.02 -15.20 4.55
N SER A 205 -7.93 -15.25 3.80
CA SER A 205 -7.92 -15.81 2.45
C SER A 205 -6.50 -16.24 2.10
N LYS A 206 -6.38 -17.23 1.21
CA LYS A 206 -5.06 -17.71 0.74
C LYS A 206 -4.17 -18.17 1.91
N GLU A 207 -4.80 -18.82 2.89
CA GLU A 207 -4.14 -19.37 4.09
C GLU A 207 -3.43 -18.34 4.97
N GLN A 208 -3.90 -17.08 4.96
CA GLN A 208 -3.40 -16.03 5.85
C GLN A 208 -4.46 -14.96 6.12
N TRP A 209 -4.22 -14.15 7.15
CA TRP A 209 -4.98 -12.93 7.36
C TRP A 209 -4.61 -11.90 6.28
N ILE A 210 -5.60 -11.43 5.54
CA ILE A 210 -5.45 -10.41 4.51
C ILE A 210 -5.83 -9.03 5.07
N SER A 211 -6.77 -9.00 6.00
CA SER A 211 -7.16 -7.83 6.77
C SER A 211 -7.72 -8.29 8.11
N GLN A 212 -7.23 -7.72 9.21
CA GLN A 212 -7.73 -8.00 10.54
C GLN A 212 -7.44 -6.81 11.46
N TYR A 213 -8.45 -6.34 12.16
CA TYR A 213 -8.34 -5.30 13.18
C TYR A 213 -9.04 -5.72 14.47
N ASP A 214 -8.57 -5.20 15.61
CA ASP A 214 -9.04 -5.62 16.95
C ASP A 214 -10.55 -5.47 17.17
N LYS A 215 -11.18 -4.54 16.45
CA LYS A 215 -12.62 -4.23 16.56
C LYS A 215 -13.43 -4.73 15.38
N ASP A 216 -12.85 -5.56 14.51
CA ASP A 216 -13.63 -6.18 13.46
C ASP A 216 -14.76 -7.02 14.07
N LEU A 217 -15.91 -7.03 13.40
CA LEU A 217 -17.14 -7.60 13.91
C LEU A 217 -17.44 -8.97 13.27
N PHE A 218 -17.08 -9.14 12.00
CA PHE A 218 -17.28 -10.37 11.26
C PHE A 218 -15.99 -10.80 10.58
N VAL A 219 -15.77 -12.12 10.54
CA VAL A 219 -14.75 -12.73 9.71
C VAL A 219 -15.39 -13.23 8.42
N VAL A 220 -14.79 -12.87 7.29
CA VAL A 220 -14.99 -13.55 6.01
C VAL A 220 -13.77 -14.42 5.76
N GLN A 221 -14.00 -15.71 5.62
CA GLN A 221 -12.95 -16.69 5.35
C GLN A 221 -13.19 -17.32 3.98
N THR A 222 -12.17 -17.37 3.12
CA THR A 222 -12.24 -18.12 1.86
C THR A 222 -11.33 -19.34 1.89
N GLY A 223 -11.74 -20.39 1.19
CA GLY A 223 -10.89 -21.57 0.98
C GLY A 223 -9.70 -21.26 0.07
N ALA A 224 -8.71 -22.14 0.06
CA ALA A 224 -7.48 -21.97 -0.72
C ALA A 224 -7.70 -21.69 -2.22
N ASP A 225 -8.73 -22.30 -2.81
CA ASP A 225 -9.11 -22.14 -4.23
C ASP A 225 -10.20 -21.06 -4.45
N ASP A 226 -10.56 -20.33 -3.41
CA ASP A 226 -11.64 -19.32 -3.40
C ASP A 226 -12.98 -19.87 -3.92
N VAL A 227 -13.25 -21.18 -3.76
CA VAL A 227 -14.52 -21.85 -4.13
C VAL A 227 -15.57 -21.70 -3.03
N ASP A 228 -15.11 -21.72 -1.79
CA ASP A 228 -15.93 -21.74 -0.59
C ASP A 228 -15.70 -20.49 0.26
N VAL A 229 -16.76 -20.01 0.90
CA VAL A 229 -16.77 -18.82 1.74
C VAL A 229 -17.51 -19.11 3.05
N TRP A 230 -16.91 -18.75 4.17
CA TRP A 230 -17.51 -18.76 5.50
C TRP A 230 -17.63 -17.34 6.03
N VAL A 231 -18.73 -17.06 6.73
CA VAL A 231 -18.95 -15.81 7.45
C VAL A 231 -19.42 -16.12 8.87
N TYR A 232 -18.74 -15.54 9.85
CA TYR A 232 -19.04 -15.75 11.27
C TYR A 232 -18.64 -14.53 12.12
N PRO A 233 -19.27 -14.32 13.29
CA PRO A 233 -18.94 -13.21 14.18
C PRO A 233 -17.55 -13.39 14.81
N THR A 234 -16.83 -12.29 15.04
CA THR A 234 -15.60 -12.28 15.84
C THR A 234 -15.91 -12.42 17.33
N GLU A 235 -14.91 -12.79 18.13
CA GLU A 235 -15.05 -12.79 19.59
C GLU A 235 -15.35 -11.38 20.13
N TYR A 236 -14.76 -10.33 19.53
CA TYR A 236 -15.08 -8.94 19.89
C TYR A 236 -16.58 -8.63 19.73
N LEU A 237 -17.19 -8.99 18.60
CA LEU A 237 -18.63 -8.80 18.42
C LEU A 237 -19.45 -9.60 19.44
N LYS A 238 -19.08 -10.87 19.67
CA LYS A 238 -19.78 -11.72 20.64
C LYS A 238 -19.79 -11.10 22.03
N GLU A 239 -18.63 -10.62 22.49
CA GLU A 239 -18.48 -9.96 23.79
C GLU A 239 -19.26 -8.63 23.87
N GLN A 240 -19.13 -7.76 22.87
CA GLN A 240 -19.73 -6.42 22.90
C GLN A 240 -21.25 -6.45 22.70
N ALA A 241 -21.76 -7.33 21.85
CA ALA A 241 -23.19 -7.45 21.57
C ALA A 241 -23.90 -8.50 22.46
N GLY A 242 -23.15 -9.31 23.22
CA GLY A 242 -23.70 -10.39 24.04
C GLY A 242 -24.39 -11.47 23.22
N ILE A 243 -23.86 -11.74 22.01
CA ILE A 243 -24.40 -12.76 21.09
C ILE A 243 -23.43 -13.93 21.00
N GLU A 244 -23.96 -15.15 20.91
CA GLU A 244 -23.14 -16.36 20.73
C GLU A 244 -23.15 -16.86 19.28
N ASN A 245 -24.20 -16.53 18.51
CA ASN A 245 -24.40 -17.01 17.15
C ASN A 245 -24.50 -15.84 16.16
N ASN A 246 -24.51 -16.15 14.86
CA ASN A 246 -24.78 -15.18 13.80
C ASN A 246 -26.08 -14.37 14.05
N PRO A 247 -26.05 -13.04 13.88
CA PRO A 247 -27.27 -12.24 13.93
C PRO A 247 -28.26 -12.68 12.85
N ARG A 248 -29.54 -12.78 13.21
CA ARG A 248 -30.60 -13.17 12.27
C ARG A 248 -30.67 -12.26 11.04
N SER A 249 -30.36 -10.98 11.20
CA SER A 249 -30.29 -9.99 10.12
C SER A 249 -29.23 -10.37 9.09
N LEU A 250 -28.02 -10.73 9.55
CA LEU A 250 -26.94 -11.22 8.71
C LEU A 250 -27.32 -12.53 7.99
N GLU A 251 -27.87 -13.50 8.72
CA GLU A 251 -28.33 -14.77 8.12
C GLU A 251 -29.34 -14.51 7.00
N MET A 252 -30.38 -13.70 7.27
CA MET A 252 -31.39 -13.35 6.27
C MET A 252 -30.83 -12.60 5.07
N ALA A 253 -29.81 -11.77 5.27
CA ALA A 253 -29.17 -11.01 4.20
C ALA A 253 -28.32 -11.93 3.31
N LEU A 254 -27.48 -12.78 3.89
CA LEU A 254 -26.61 -13.68 3.14
C LEU A 254 -27.35 -14.88 2.53
N THR A 255 -28.43 -15.38 3.13
CA THR A 255 -29.26 -16.42 2.51
C THR A 255 -29.92 -15.95 1.21
N LYS A 256 -30.22 -14.64 1.07
CA LYS A 256 -30.69 -14.09 -0.23
C LYS A 256 -29.63 -14.16 -1.32
N LEU A 257 -28.35 -14.22 -0.97
CA LEU A 257 -27.23 -14.41 -1.88
C LEU A 257 -26.91 -15.89 -2.13
N GLY A 258 -27.57 -16.81 -1.42
CA GLY A 258 -27.35 -18.25 -1.56
C GLY A 258 -26.47 -18.88 -0.47
N PHE A 259 -26.19 -18.17 0.63
CA PHE A 259 -25.53 -18.76 1.79
C PHE A 259 -26.50 -19.62 2.60
N ASP A 260 -26.02 -20.75 3.09
CA ASP A 260 -26.71 -21.62 4.03
C ASP A 260 -25.97 -21.65 5.36
N TYR A 261 -26.71 -21.72 6.46
CA TYR A 261 -26.10 -21.86 7.78
C TYR A 261 -25.60 -23.29 8.00
N ASN A 262 -24.30 -23.45 8.26
CA ASN A 262 -23.68 -24.72 8.59
C ASN A 262 -23.49 -24.86 10.11
N LYS A 263 -24.29 -25.73 10.73
CA LYS A 263 -24.29 -26.00 12.18
C LYS A 263 -23.00 -26.65 12.69
N GLU A 264 -22.24 -27.35 11.85
CA GLU A 264 -21.04 -28.06 12.29
C GLU A 264 -19.88 -27.10 12.57
N VAL A 265 -19.84 -25.98 11.83
CA VAL A 265 -18.79 -24.96 11.92
C VAL A 265 -19.31 -23.60 12.43
N ASP A 266 -20.59 -23.53 12.82
CA ASP A 266 -21.25 -22.32 13.31
C ASP A 266 -21.00 -21.09 12.42
N ALA A 267 -21.20 -21.27 11.12
CA ALA A 267 -20.92 -20.23 10.13
C ALA A 267 -21.95 -20.23 9.00
N LEU A 268 -22.16 -19.06 8.42
CA LEU A 268 -22.84 -18.91 7.15
C LEU A 268 -21.88 -19.34 6.04
N TYR A 269 -22.29 -20.29 5.23
CA TYR A 269 -21.45 -20.97 4.26
C TYR A 269 -22.00 -20.84 2.85
N TYR A 270 -21.11 -20.60 1.90
CA TYR A 270 -21.38 -20.66 0.48
C TYR A 270 -20.30 -21.47 -0.22
N SER A 271 -20.71 -22.28 -1.19
CA SER A 271 -19.81 -23.00 -2.10
C SER A 271 -20.30 -22.78 -3.52
N ASN A 272 -19.41 -22.42 -4.45
CA ASN A 272 -19.81 -22.25 -5.84
C ASN A 272 -20.28 -23.59 -6.42
N PRO A 273 -21.54 -23.72 -6.89
CA PRO A 273 -22.07 -24.99 -7.40
C PRO A 273 -21.32 -25.55 -8.61
N THR A 274 -20.58 -24.72 -9.35
CA THR A 274 -19.75 -25.17 -10.48
C THR A 274 -18.41 -25.77 -10.05
N GLY A 275 -18.02 -25.59 -8.78
CA GLY A 275 -16.69 -25.92 -8.27
C GLY A 275 -15.59 -24.96 -8.75
N GLU A 276 -15.96 -23.87 -9.43
CA GLU A 276 -15.03 -22.84 -9.86
C GLU A 276 -14.86 -21.78 -8.76
N SER A 277 -13.80 -20.98 -8.84
CA SER A 277 -13.60 -19.85 -7.93
C SER A 277 -14.81 -18.90 -7.96
N VAL A 278 -15.19 -18.39 -6.80
CA VAL A 278 -16.28 -17.43 -6.66
C VAL A 278 -15.98 -16.17 -7.47
N PRO A 279 -16.90 -15.73 -8.35
CA PRO A 279 -16.71 -14.52 -9.14
C PRO A 279 -16.54 -13.26 -8.29
N ASP A 280 -15.71 -12.31 -8.75
CA ASP A 280 -15.40 -11.09 -7.99
C ASP A 280 -16.63 -10.22 -7.70
N ASN A 281 -17.61 -10.18 -8.61
CA ASN A 281 -18.87 -9.46 -8.37
C ASN A 281 -19.67 -10.06 -7.20
N PHE A 282 -19.65 -11.38 -7.04
CA PHE A 282 -20.28 -12.07 -5.91
C PHE A 282 -19.52 -11.80 -4.60
N LYS A 283 -18.17 -11.82 -4.64
CA LYS A 283 -17.33 -11.44 -3.49
C LYS A 283 -17.65 -10.01 -3.02
N GLY A 284 -17.74 -9.07 -3.97
CA GLY A 284 -18.12 -7.68 -3.70
C GLY A 284 -19.52 -7.54 -3.11
N GLN A 285 -20.51 -8.28 -3.63
CA GLN A 285 -21.87 -8.30 -3.07
C GLN A 285 -21.92 -8.86 -1.64
N THR A 286 -21.16 -9.92 -1.38
CA THR A 286 -21.06 -10.54 -0.05
C THR A 286 -20.51 -9.54 0.96
N LEU A 287 -19.34 -8.96 0.67
CA LEU A 287 -18.71 -7.96 1.55
C LEU A 287 -19.61 -6.74 1.74
N GLY A 288 -20.18 -6.19 0.66
CA GLY A 288 -21.09 -5.05 0.74
C GLY A 288 -22.34 -5.33 1.59
N THR A 289 -22.85 -6.56 1.55
CA THR A 289 -23.99 -6.98 2.37
C THR A 289 -23.64 -7.03 3.86
N ILE A 290 -22.48 -7.60 4.20
CA ILE A 290 -21.98 -7.65 5.58
C ILE A 290 -21.75 -6.23 6.11
N ILE A 291 -21.08 -5.38 5.32
CA ILE A 291 -20.83 -3.98 5.68
C ILE A 291 -22.14 -3.22 5.89
N GLY A 292 -23.17 -3.48 5.06
CA GLY A 292 -24.50 -2.92 5.24
C GLY A 292 -25.11 -3.29 6.60
N VAL A 293 -25.06 -4.57 6.98
CA VAL A 293 -25.54 -5.03 8.30
C VAL A 293 -24.76 -4.37 9.44
N ILE A 294 -23.43 -4.27 9.31
CA ILE A 294 -22.60 -3.57 10.29
C ILE A 294 -23.05 -2.11 10.45
N GLN A 295 -23.25 -1.40 9.34
CA GLN A 295 -23.65 0.01 9.37
C GLN A 295 -25.04 0.23 9.98
N GLU A 296 -25.97 -0.69 9.74
CA GLU A 296 -27.34 -0.60 10.25
C GLU A 296 -27.46 -0.96 11.73
N GLU A 297 -26.71 -1.97 12.20
CA GLU A 297 -26.94 -2.57 13.53
C GLU A 297 -25.78 -2.37 14.51
N TYR A 298 -24.55 -2.26 14.01
CA TYR A 298 -23.33 -2.34 14.82
C TYR A 298 -22.37 -1.15 14.64
N ALA A 299 -22.79 -0.07 13.96
CA ALA A 299 -21.93 1.09 13.71
C ALA A 299 -21.37 1.72 14.99
N HIS A 300 -22.08 1.58 16.11
CA HIS A 300 -21.69 2.09 17.43
C HIS A 300 -20.60 1.26 18.13
N LEU A 301 -20.25 0.09 17.60
CA LEU A 301 -19.22 -0.81 18.15
C LEU A 301 -17.85 -0.67 17.49
N LYS A 302 -17.75 0.14 16.43
CA LYS A 302 -16.51 0.43 15.71
C LYS A 302 -15.77 1.60 16.35
#